data_AF-A0A7I8J115-F1
#
_entry.id   AF-A0A7I8J115-F1
#
_cell.length_a   1.000
_cell.length_b   1.000
_cell.length_c   1.000
_cell.angle_alpha   90.00
_cell.angle_beta   90.00
_cell.angle_gamma   90.00
#
_symmetry.space_group_name_H-M   'P 1'
#
loop_
_entity.id
_entity.type
_entity.pdbx_description
1 polymer ?
#
loop_
_entity_poly.entity_id
_entity_poly.type
_entity_poly.pdbx_seq_one_letter_code
_entity_poly.pdbx_strand_id
1 'polypeptide(L)'
;MGSPSARDEKSDTILLKFLRARDFKVKDALEMIRSTVIWRKEFGIEKLLEEDLGLPELEKVVFMNGIDKEGHPVCYNKVFSDEEKRKKFLQWRILFLEKGIRQLLDFSPSGVSSMVQREIRLATKQALHLLQDNYPEFVAKKVFINVPWWYLAYNRMISPFLTQRTKSKFVFAGPSKSADALFKYIAPEQVPVQFGGLSKDNDSDFGTSDPTTEITVKPSSKHSIEIPVSEVGSLLTWELRVLGWDVTYGGEFVPSAEDAYTVIIQKPRNFKIGEPGKVLLTVDNASSRKKKILYRSKISHSSD
;
A
#
# COMPACT_ATOMS: atom_id res chain seq x y z
N MET A 1 -19.79 -1.24 -38.72
CA MET A 1 -18.67 -1.37 -37.76
C MET A 1 -19.24 -2.02 -36.51
N GLY A 2 -18.92 -3.30 -36.28
CA GLY A 2 -19.37 -3.99 -35.06
C GLY A 2 -18.58 -3.45 -33.87
N SER A 3 -19.28 -3.08 -32.80
CA SER A 3 -18.65 -2.79 -31.51
C SER A 3 -17.82 -4.00 -31.08
N PRO A 4 -16.55 -3.81 -30.65
CA PRO A 4 -15.72 -4.91 -30.14
C PRO A 4 -16.47 -5.67 -29.05
N SER A 5 -16.42 -7.01 -29.07
CA SER A 5 -17.00 -7.77 -27.97
C SER A 5 -16.11 -7.60 -26.72
N ALA A 6 -16.69 -7.68 -25.52
CA ALA A 6 -15.91 -7.60 -24.27
C ALA A 6 -14.82 -8.69 -24.16
N ARG A 7 -14.91 -9.76 -24.97
CA ARG A 7 -13.89 -10.82 -25.08
C ARG A 7 -12.70 -10.38 -25.93
N ASP A 8 -12.94 -9.56 -26.94
CA ASP A 8 -11.90 -9.00 -27.81
C ASP A 8 -11.10 -7.94 -27.06
N GLU A 9 -11.76 -7.06 -26.30
CA GLU A 9 -11.09 -6.03 -25.49
C GLU A 9 -10.16 -6.62 -24.41
N LYS A 10 -10.59 -7.69 -23.73
CA LYS A 10 -9.75 -8.43 -22.78
C LYS A 10 -8.51 -9.03 -23.46
N SER A 11 -8.71 -9.60 -24.64
CA SER A 11 -7.64 -10.23 -25.42
C SER A 11 -6.63 -9.18 -25.88
N ASP A 12 -7.09 -8.03 -26.37
CA ASP A 12 -6.24 -6.92 -26.81
C ASP A 12 -5.41 -6.35 -25.66
N THR A 13 -6.02 -6.13 -24.50
CA THR A 13 -5.29 -5.65 -23.30
C THR A 13 -4.20 -6.63 -22.88
N ILE A 14 -4.46 -7.95 -22.93
CA ILE A 14 -3.45 -8.97 -22.62
C ILE A 14 -2.35 -8.98 -23.68
N LEU A 15 -2.68 -9.00 -24.98
CA LEU A 15 -1.70 -8.98 -26.07
C LEU A 15 -0.79 -7.76 -25.99
N LEU A 16 -1.35 -6.58 -25.70
CA LEU A 16 -0.60 -5.35 -25.50
C LEU A 16 0.38 -5.43 -24.33
N LYS A 17 0.05 -6.14 -23.24
CA LYS A 17 0.98 -6.37 -22.12
C LYS A 17 2.20 -7.18 -22.56
N PHE A 18 2.01 -8.25 -23.33
CA PHE A 18 3.12 -9.05 -23.85
C PHE A 18 3.97 -8.28 -24.86
N LEU A 19 3.34 -7.49 -25.74
CA LEU A 19 4.05 -6.60 -26.66
C LEU A 19 4.88 -5.56 -25.91
N ARG A 20 4.29 -4.84 -24.94
CA ARG A 20 5.01 -3.90 -24.06
C ARG A 20 6.16 -4.60 -23.33
N ALA A 21 5.96 -5.83 -22.87
CA ALA A 21 6.98 -6.61 -22.19
C ALA A 21 8.16 -7.04 -23.09
N ARG A 22 8.06 -6.90 -24.41
CA ARG A 22 9.14 -7.17 -25.35
C ARG A 22 9.46 -5.95 -26.22
N ASP A 23 9.16 -4.76 -25.73
CA ASP A 23 9.43 -3.48 -26.40
C ASP A 23 8.86 -3.47 -27.83
N PHE A 24 7.65 -4.05 -27.98
CA PHE A 24 6.90 -4.21 -29.22
C PHE A 24 7.57 -5.07 -30.30
N LYS A 25 8.57 -5.89 -29.94
CA LYS A 25 9.14 -6.91 -30.83
C LYS A 25 8.16 -8.08 -30.96
N VAL A 26 7.46 -8.14 -32.09
CA VAL A 26 6.36 -9.10 -32.31
C VAL A 26 6.79 -10.55 -32.16
N LYS A 27 7.94 -10.95 -32.73
CA LYS A 27 8.45 -12.33 -32.64
C LYS A 27 8.70 -12.75 -31.20
N ASP A 28 9.43 -11.92 -30.45
CA ASP A 28 9.77 -12.17 -29.05
C ASP A 28 8.51 -12.19 -28.16
N ALA A 29 7.53 -11.33 -28.43
CA ALA A 29 6.25 -11.30 -27.71
C ALA A 29 5.41 -12.55 -27.99
N LEU A 30 5.36 -13.02 -29.24
CA LEU A 30 4.67 -14.24 -29.63
C LEU A 30 5.30 -15.48 -28.98
N GLU A 31 6.64 -15.56 -28.99
CA GLU A 31 7.36 -16.63 -28.32
C GLU A 31 7.09 -16.63 -26.81
N MET A 32 7.09 -15.46 -26.17
CA MET A 32 6.74 -15.31 -24.75
C MET A 32 5.33 -15.80 -24.46
N ILE A 33 4.31 -15.38 -25.22
CA ILE A 33 2.92 -15.84 -25.05
C ILE A 33 2.83 -17.36 -25.20
N ARG A 34 3.48 -17.93 -26.22
CA ARG A 34 3.45 -19.37 -26.47
C ARG A 34 4.04 -20.14 -25.29
N SER A 35 5.19 -19.70 -24.80
CA SER A 35 5.85 -20.27 -23.62
C SER A 35 4.97 -20.16 -22.38
N THR A 36 4.28 -19.02 -22.16
CA THR A 36 3.33 -18.86 -21.07
C THR A 36 2.16 -19.84 -21.16
N VAL A 37 1.56 -20.03 -22.35
CA VAL A 37 0.44 -20.97 -22.54
C VAL A 37 0.88 -22.41 -22.25
N ILE A 38 2.05 -22.82 -22.72
CA ILE A 38 2.61 -24.15 -22.44
C ILE A 38 2.83 -24.31 -20.93
N TRP A 39 3.48 -23.33 -20.29
CA TRP A 39 3.74 -23.34 -18.86
C TRP A 39 2.45 -23.44 -18.03
N ARG A 40 1.39 -22.71 -18.39
CA ARG A 40 0.10 -22.78 -17.68
C ARG A 40 -0.49 -24.19 -17.69
N LYS A 41 -0.40 -24.87 -18.84
CA LYS A 41 -0.86 -26.24 -19.01
C LYS A 41 -0.02 -27.23 -18.21
N GLU A 42 1.31 -27.11 -18.25
CA GLU A 42 2.23 -27.98 -17.52
C GLU A 42 2.15 -27.79 -16.00
N PHE A 43 1.96 -26.54 -15.55
CA PHE A 43 1.77 -26.21 -14.14
C PHE A 43 0.40 -26.66 -13.61
N GLY A 44 -0.57 -26.89 -14.51
CA GLY A 44 -1.92 -27.31 -14.16
C GLY A 44 -2.73 -26.19 -13.51
N ILE A 45 -2.66 -24.97 -14.03
CA ILE A 45 -3.33 -23.78 -13.45
C ILE A 45 -4.84 -24.00 -13.30
N GLU A 46 -5.48 -24.63 -14.27
CA GLU A 46 -6.92 -24.93 -14.25
C GLU A 46 -7.28 -25.84 -13.06
N LYS A 47 -6.49 -26.89 -12.83
CA LYS A 47 -6.67 -27.79 -11.68
C LYS A 47 -6.37 -27.08 -10.37
N LEU A 48 -5.31 -26.28 -10.33
CA LEU A 48 -4.92 -25.49 -9.16
C LEU A 48 -6.01 -24.50 -8.72
N LEU A 49 -6.81 -23.99 -9.67
CA LEU A 49 -7.92 -23.07 -9.39
C LEU A 49 -9.11 -23.75 -8.70
N GLU A 50 -9.28 -25.04 -8.93
CA GLU A 50 -10.31 -25.89 -8.33
C GLU A 50 -9.83 -26.48 -6.98
N GLU A 51 -8.52 -26.55 -6.76
CA GLU A 51 -7.93 -27.02 -5.51
C GLU A 51 -8.11 -25.98 -4.38
N ASP A 52 -8.79 -26.39 -3.31
CA ASP A 52 -8.69 -25.71 -2.03
C ASP A 52 -7.37 -26.13 -1.37
N LEU A 53 -6.35 -25.28 -1.54
CA LEU A 53 -5.04 -25.53 -0.95
C LEU A 53 -5.06 -25.51 0.58
N GLY A 54 -6.18 -25.15 1.25
CA GLY A 54 -6.41 -25.43 2.66
C GLY A 54 -5.33 -24.88 3.58
N LEU A 55 -4.84 -23.67 3.29
CA LEU A 55 -3.71 -23.06 4.00
C LEU A 55 -4.11 -21.72 4.62
N PRO A 56 -4.95 -21.71 5.67
CA PRO A 56 -5.31 -20.48 6.40
C PRO A 56 -4.10 -19.79 7.03
N GLU A 57 -2.99 -20.52 7.24
CA GLU A 57 -1.71 -19.92 7.64
C GLU A 57 -1.08 -19.04 6.53
N LEU A 58 -1.34 -19.34 5.25
CA LEU A 58 -0.84 -18.59 4.10
C LEU A 58 -1.68 -17.34 3.77
N GLU A 59 -2.97 -17.33 4.12
CA GLU A 59 -3.81 -16.12 4.01
C GLU A 59 -3.31 -14.98 4.90
N LYS A 60 -2.73 -15.32 6.07
CA LYS A 60 -2.05 -14.33 6.94
C LYS A 60 -0.75 -13.79 6.34
N VAL A 61 -0.23 -14.44 5.30
CA VAL A 61 1.10 -14.17 4.72
C VAL A 61 0.99 -13.32 3.48
N VAL A 62 -0.07 -13.50 2.69
CA VAL A 62 -0.35 -12.66 1.54
C VAL A 62 -1.81 -12.25 1.54
N PHE A 63 -2.04 -10.94 1.52
CA PHE A 63 -3.38 -10.37 1.52
C PHE A 63 -3.44 -9.13 0.65
N MET A 64 -4.65 -8.81 0.18
CA MET A 64 -4.97 -7.56 -0.50
C MET A 64 -5.47 -6.56 0.53
N ASN A 65 -4.95 -5.32 0.52
CA ASN A 65 -5.55 -4.25 1.31
C ASN A 65 -5.27 -2.89 0.69
N GLY A 66 -6.33 -2.14 0.43
CA GLY A 66 -6.24 -0.79 -0.08
C GLY A 66 -5.84 -0.69 -1.56
N ILE A 67 -5.84 0.54 -2.02
CA ILE A 67 -5.61 0.93 -3.41
C ILE A 67 -4.49 1.98 -3.44
N ASP A 68 -3.63 1.92 -4.44
CA ASP A 68 -2.59 2.92 -4.65
C ASP A 68 -3.17 4.24 -5.20
N LYS A 69 -2.33 5.27 -5.34
CA LYS A 69 -2.75 6.59 -5.83
C LYS A 69 -3.16 6.62 -7.31
N GLU A 70 -2.87 5.56 -8.05
CA GLU A 70 -3.21 5.39 -9.47
C GLU A 70 -4.39 4.43 -9.68
N GLY A 71 -5.00 3.92 -8.60
CA GLY A 71 -6.14 3.00 -8.65
C GLY A 71 -5.77 1.52 -8.66
N HIS A 72 -4.50 1.16 -8.51
CA HIS A 72 -4.03 -0.23 -8.49
C HIS A 72 -4.29 -0.91 -7.15
N PRO A 73 -4.87 -2.12 -7.13
CA PRO A 73 -4.97 -2.92 -5.90
C PRO A 73 -3.59 -3.21 -5.30
N VAL A 74 -3.47 -3.10 -3.98
CA VAL A 74 -2.19 -3.34 -3.27
C VAL A 74 -2.17 -4.74 -2.66
N CYS A 75 -1.19 -5.53 -3.07
CA CYS A 75 -0.91 -6.88 -2.57
C CYS A 75 0.28 -6.87 -1.61
N TYR A 76 0.08 -7.37 -0.39
CA TYR A 76 1.12 -7.45 0.62
C TYR A 76 1.63 -8.87 0.79
N ASN A 77 2.92 -9.11 0.56
CA ASN A 77 3.53 -10.42 0.74
C ASN A 77 4.53 -10.45 1.90
N LYS A 78 4.39 -11.43 2.79
CA LYS A 78 5.38 -11.87 3.76
C LYS A 78 6.03 -13.13 3.19
N VAL A 79 7.36 -13.25 3.22
CA VAL A 79 8.06 -14.40 2.59
C VAL A 79 8.66 -15.29 3.67
N PHE A 80 8.51 -16.60 3.53
CA PHE A 80 9.03 -17.61 4.45
C PHE A 80 10.52 -17.88 4.26
N SER A 81 11.20 -18.34 5.33
CA SER A 81 12.58 -18.83 5.25
C SER A 81 12.70 -20.27 4.76
N ASP A 82 11.66 -21.09 4.99
CA ASP A 82 11.70 -22.56 4.86
C ASP A 82 11.51 -23.05 3.42
N GLU A 83 12.29 -24.04 2.99
CA GLU A 83 12.36 -24.55 1.62
C GLU A 83 11.13 -25.32 1.14
N GLU A 84 10.54 -26.19 1.97
CA GLU A 84 9.32 -26.90 1.60
C GLU A 84 8.12 -25.93 1.55
N LYS A 85 8.11 -24.97 2.49
CA LYS A 85 7.11 -23.90 2.48
C LYS A 85 7.22 -23.01 1.24
N ARG A 86 8.42 -22.84 0.65
CA ARG A 86 8.61 -22.06 -0.60
C ARG A 86 7.88 -22.66 -1.79
N LYS A 87 7.89 -23.98 -1.98
CA LYS A 87 7.22 -24.62 -3.13
C LYS A 87 5.69 -24.53 -3.03
N LYS A 88 5.15 -24.85 -1.85
CA LYS A 88 3.71 -24.68 -1.57
C LYS A 88 3.29 -23.21 -1.66
N PHE A 89 4.12 -22.29 -1.16
CA PHE A 89 3.90 -20.85 -1.29
C PHE A 89 3.89 -20.41 -2.75
N LEU A 90 4.78 -20.93 -3.60
CA LEU A 90 4.80 -20.57 -5.03
C LEU A 90 3.51 -21.00 -5.73
N GLN A 91 3.05 -22.24 -5.51
CA GLN A 91 1.78 -22.73 -6.04
C GLN A 91 0.60 -21.88 -5.55
N TRP A 92 0.52 -21.64 -4.25
CA TRP A 92 -0.50 -20.78 -3.66
C TRP A 92 -0.42 -19.34 -4.18
N ARG A 93 0.79 -18.79 -4.38
CA ARG A 93 0.99 -17.42 -4.89
C ARG A 93 0.49 -17.28 -6.32
N ILE A 94 0.74 -18.28 -7.15
CA ILE A 94 0.23 -18.36 -8.51
C ILE A 94 -1.30 -18.42 -8.50
N LEU A 95 -1.89 -19.27 -7.65
CA LEU A 95 -3.34 -19.32 -7.46
C LEU A 95 -3.93 -17.96 -7.04
N PHE A 96 -3.29 -17.30 -6.07
CA PHE A 96 -3.71 -15.99 -5.59
C PHE A 96 -3.63 -14.92 -6.68
N LEU A 97 -2.56 -14.91 -7.48
CA LEU A 97 -2.43 -14.00 -8.63
C LEU A 97 -3.49 -14.29 -9.69
N GLU A 98 -3.75 -15.55 -10.02
CA GLU A 98 -4.80 -15.92 -10.97
C GLU A 98 -6.18 -15.44 -10.50
N LYS A 99 -6.52 -15.64 -9.22
CA LYS A 99 -7.77 -15.15 -8.64
C LYS A 99 -7.84 -13.62 -8.67
N GLY A 100 -6.78 -12.93 -8.26
CA GLY A 100 -6.70 -11.46 -8.29
C GLY A 100 -6.81 -10.89 -9.71
N ILE A 101 -6.14 -11.49 -10.68
CA ILE A 101 -6.23 -11.11 -12.10
C ILE A 101 -7.65 -11.28 -12.62
N ARG A 102 -8.35 -12.36 -12.26
CA ARG A 102 -9.72 -12.64 -12.74
C ARG A 102 -10.79 -11.79 -12.08
N GLN A 103 -10.60 -11.43 -10.81
CA GLN A 103 -11.66 -10.83 -9.97
C GLN A 103 -11.45 -9.33 -9.71
N LEU A 104 -10.22 -8.83 -9.70
CA LEU A 104 -9.89 -7.47 -9.27
C LEU A 104 -9.36 -6.57 -10.38
N LEU A 105 -9.01 -7.13 -11.54
CA LEU A 105 -8.50 -6.35 -12.66
C LEU A 105 -9.61 -6.09 -13.68
N ASP A 106 -9.76 -4.82 -14.04
CA ASP A 106 -10.58 -4.43 -15.17
C ASP A 106 -9.69 -4.33 -16.41
N PHE A 107 -10.07 -5.09 -17.42
CA PHE A 107 -9.37 -5.19 -18.70
C PHE A 107 -10.06 -4.37 -19.80
N SER A 108 -11.08 -3.59 -19.46
CA SER A 108 -11.63 -2.55 -20.32
C SER A 108 -10.54 -1.54 -20.71
N PRO A 109 -10.70 -0.79 -21.83
CA PRO A 109 -9.68 0.14 -22.31
C PRO A 109 -9.25 1.21 -21.28
N SER A 110 -10.12 1.53 -20.33
CA SER A 110 -9.90 2.48 -19.22
C SER A 110 -9.72 1.80 -17.86
N GLY A 111 -9.75 0.47 -17.81
CA GLY A 111 -9.71 -0.33 -16.60
C GLY A 111 -8.30 -0.50 -16.03
N VAL A 112 -8.24 -0.68 -14.70
CA VAL A 112 -6.97 -0.94 -14.02
C VAL A 112 -6.60 -2.40 -14.17
N SER A 113 -5.64 -2.67 -15.04
CA SER A 113 -5.18 -4.03 -15.39
C SER A 113 -3.85 -4.43 -14.74
N SER A 114 -3.41 -3.74 -13.69
CA SER A 114 -2.17 -4.06 -12.98
C SER A 114 -2.29 -3.84 -11.46
N MET A 115 -1.38 -4.43 -10.69
CA MET A 115 -1.41 -4.39 -9.22
C MET A 115 -0.07 -3.88 -8.66
N VAL A 116 -0.09 -3.25 -7.49
CA VAL A 116 1.13 -2.96 -6.73
C VAL A 116 1.42 -4.12 -5.79
N GLN A 117 2.67 -4.57 -5.74
CA GLN A 117 3.08 -5.67 -4.87
C GLN A 117 4.15 -5.22 -3.86
N ARG A 118 3.94 -5.56 -2.59
CA ARG A 118 4.95 -5.42 -1.54
C ARG A 118 5.55 -6.78 -1.20
N GLU A 119 6.85 -6.83 -0.97
CA GLU A 119 7.54 -8.03 -0.47
C GLU A 119 8.39 -7.69 0.78
N ILE A 120 8.24 -8.48 1.86
CA ILE A 120 9.00 -8.29 3.12
C ILE A 120 10.40 -8.93 3.07
N ARG A 121 10.66 -9.87 2.14
CA ARG A 121 12.00 -10.42 1.87
C ARG A 121 12.19 -10.65 0.37
N LEU A 122 13.44 -10.77 -0.09
CA LEU A 122 13.71 -11.15 -1.48
C LEU A 122 13.02 -12.47 -1.80
N ALA A 123 12.07 -12.46 -2.75
CA ALA A 123 11.69 -13.67 -3.45
C ALA A 123 12.95 -14.31 -4.08
N THR A 124 13.02 -15.65 -4.07
CA THR A 124 14.08 -16.39 -4.76
C THR A 124 14.11 -15.97 -6.23
N LYS A 125 15.30 -15.81 -6.83
CA LYS A 125 15.45 -15.42 -8.25
C LYS A 125 14.53 -16.22 -9.20
N GLN A 126 14.34 -17.51 -8.91
CA GLN A 126 13.45 -18.40 -9.65
C GLN A 126 11.98 -17.97 -9.62
N ALA A 127 11.44 -17.59 -8.46
CA ALA A 127 10.05 -17.13 -8.33
C ALA A 127 9.86 -15.78 -9.04
N LEU A 128 10.87 -14.90 -8.98
CA LEU A 128 10.83 -13.63 -9.69
C LEU A 128 10.84 -13.83 -11.21
N HIS A 129 11.70 -14.72 -11.71
CA HIS A 129 11.81 -15.03 -13.14
C HIS A 129 10.51 -15.66 -13.65
N LEU A 130 9.96 -16.64 -12.93
CA LEU A 130 8.70 -17.29 -13.27
C LEU A 130 7.53 -16.29 -13.35
N LEU A 131 7.46 -15.34 -12.42
CA LEU A 131 6.43 -14.30 -12.45
C LEU A 131 6.64 -13.29 -13.57
N GLN A 132 7.89 -12.92 -13.88
CA GLN A 132 8.21 -12.00 -14.97
C GLN A 132 7.94 -12.59 -16.34
N ASP A 133 8.20 -13.89 -16.52
CA ASP A 133 8.03 -14.59 -17.80
C ASP A 133 6.57 -14.94 -18.10
N ASN A 134 5.78 -15.25 -17.06
CA ASN A 134 4.41 -15.73 -17.24
C ASN A 134 3.34 -14.70 -16.88
N TYR A 135 3.69 -13.65 -16.14
CA TYR A 135 2.79 -12.55 -15.77
C TYR A 135 3.41 -11.17 -16.12
N PRO A 136 3.71 -10.91 -17.41
CA PRO A 136 4.24 -9.63 -17.84
C PRO A 136 3.26 -8.47 -17.60
N GLU A 137 3.78 -7.33 -17.11
CA GLU A 137 3.02 -6.07 -16.99
C GLU A 137 1.73 -6.15 -16.14
N PHE A 138 1.63 -7.16 -15.25
CA PHE A 138 0.59 -7.23 -14.21
C PHE A 138 1.01 -6.56 -12.90
N VAL A 139 2.29 -6.14 -12.80
CA VAL A 139 2.83 -5.43 -11.63
C VAL A 139 3.23 -4.02 -12.01
N ALA A 140 2.52 -3.03 -11.48
CA ALA A 140 2.81 -1.61 -11.64
C ALA A 140 4.11 -1.23 -10.89
N LYS A 141 4.18 -1.64 -9.62
CA LYS A 141 5.34 -1.40 -8.74
C LYS A 141 5.60 -2.58 -7.81
N LYS A 142 6.88 -2.90 -7.59
CA LYS A 142 7.37 -3.78 -6.52
C LYS A 142 8.11 -2.99 -5.45
N VAL A 143 7.55 -2.91 -4.24
CA VAL A 143 8.18 -2.21 -3.11
C VAL A 143 8.68 -3.22 -2.08
N PHE A 144 9.99 -3.28 -1.91
CA PHE A 144 10.67 -4.08 -0.90
C PHE A 144 10.95 -3.19 0.32
N ILE A 145 10.39 -3.57 1.47
CA ILE A 145 10.55 -2.83 2.72
C ILE A 145 11.46 -3.59 3.69
N ASN A 146 12.01 -2.87 4.67
CA ASN A 146 12.90 -3.43 5.69
C ASN A 146 14.12 -4.16 5.11
N VAL A 147 14.59 -3.70 3.95
CA VAL A 147 15.72 -4.27 3.22
C VAL A 147 17.02 -4.02 4.00
N PRO A 148 17.85 -5.04 4.25
CA PRO A 148 19.14 -4.87 4.92
C PRO A 148 20.05 -3.87 4.20
N TRP A 149 20.84 -3.11 4.97
CA TRP A 149 21.68 -2.04 4.44
C TRP A 149 22.71 -2.53 3.39
N TRP A 150 23.27 -3.73 3.57
CA TRP A 150 24.23 -4.33 2.65
C TRP A 150 23.61 -4.60 1.28
N TYR A 151 22.32 -4.98 1.22
CA TYR A 151 21.63 -5.22 -0.05
C TYR A 151 21.36 -3.91 -0.78
N LEU A 152 21.05 -2.83 -0.04
CA LEU A 152 20.90 -1.49 -0.63
C LEU A 152 22.21 -1.02 -1.28
N ALA A 153 23.34 -1.28 -0.62
CA ALA A 153 24.66 -0.99 -1.18
C ALA A 153 24.95 -1.82 -2.44
N TYR A 154 24.68 -3.13 -2.38
CA TYR A 154 24.80 -4.03 -3.52
C TYR A 154 23.94 -3.58 -4.71
N ASN A 155 22.65 -3.31 -4.50
CA ASN A 155 21.74 -2.84 -5.54
C ASN A 155 22.22 -1.53 -6.19
N ARG A 156 22.78 -0.60 -5.40
CA ARG A 156 23.37 0.64 -5.93
C ARG A 156 24.56 0.37 -6.85
N MET A 157 25.42 -0.58 -6.47
CA MET A 157 26.58 -1.01 -7.25
C MET A 157 26.18 -1.68 -8.58
N ILE A 158 25.18 -2.57 -8.56
CA ILE A 158 24.71 -3.25 -9.78
C ILE A 158 23.74 -2.41 -10.62
N SER A 159 23.26 -1.28 -10.09
CA SER A 159 22.25 -0.46 -10.76
C SER A 159 22.62 -0.05 -12.19
N PRO A 160 23.88 0.28 -12.56
CA PRO A 160 24.21 0.62 -13.95
C PRO A 160 23.87 -0.50 -14.95
N PHE A 161 23.94 -1.76 -14.50
CA PHE A 161 23.69 -2.95 -15.32
C PHE A 161 22.24 -3.41 -15.33
N LEU A 162 21.37 -2.80 -14.50
CA LEU A 162 19.94 -3.11 -14.50
C LEU A 162 19.23 -2.40 -15.65
N THR A 163 18.32 -3.12 -16.31
CA THR A 163 17.45 -2.56 -17.35
C THR A 163 16.59 -1.43 -16.80
N GLN A 164 16.22 -0.48 -17.67
CA GLN A 164 15.37 0.66 -17.30
C GLN A 164 14.02 0.21 -16.73
N ARG A 165 13.47 -0.88 -17.25
CA ARG A 165 12.23 -1.51 -16.74
C ARG A 165 12.38 -2.00 -15.30
N THR A 166 13.51 -2.62 -14.94
CA THR A 166 13.75 -3.06 -13.56
C THR A 166 13.93 -1.86 -12.63
N LYS A 167 14.65 -0.82 -13.06
CA LYS A 167 14.81 0.41 -12.27
C LYS A 167 13.49 1.13 -12.01
N SER A 168 12.60 1.17 -13.00
CA SER A 168 11.32 1.86 -12.87
C SER A 168 10.30 1.05 -12.05
N LYS A 169 10.38 -0.28 -12.04
CA LYS A 169 9.41 -1.14 -11.32
C LYS A 169 9.80 -1.48 -9.90
N PHE A 170 11.09 -1.54 -9.56
CA PHE A 170 11.55 -2.07 -8.28
C PHE A 170 12.02 -0.93 -7.36
N VAL A 171 11.50 -0.91 -6.13
CA VAL A 171 11.85 0.05 -5.09
C VAL A 171 12.34 -0.70 -3.87
N PHE A 172 13.54 -0.40 -3.40
CA PHE A 172 14.12 -1.01 -2.20
C PHE A 172 14.25 0.04 -1.10
N ALA A 173 13.68 -0.26 0.07
CA ALA A 173 13.67 0.63 1.22
C ALA A 173 14.19 -0.11 2.46
N GLY A 174 15.16 0.50 3.13
CA GLY A 174 15.60 0.03 4.44
C GLY A 174 14.58 0.31 5.54
N PRO A 175 14.74 -0.28 6.74
CA PRO A 175 13.74 -0.23 7.81
C PRO A 175 13.21 1.17 8.16
N SER A 176 14.10 2.17 8.21
CA SER A 176 13.75 3.55 8.55
C SER A 176 13.02 4.31 7.45
N LYS A 177 13.02 3.82 6.21
CA LYS A 177 12.39 4.46 5.05
C LYS A 177 11.23 3.64 4.46
N SER A 178 10.86 2.52 5.10
CA SER A 178 9.84 1.60 4.61
C SER A 178 8.48 2.29 4.41
N ALA A 179 7.98 3.00 5.43
CA ALA A 179 6.71 3.72 5.35
C ALA A 179 6.75 4.85 4.29
N ASP A 180 7.83 5.65 4.29
CA ASP A 180 8.03 6.69 3.29
C ASP A 180 8.05 6.15 1.85
N ALA A 181 8.63 4.97 1.64
CA ALA A 181 8.66 4.34 0.32
C ALA A 181 7.27 3.88 -0.11
N LEU A 182 6.42 3.42 0.81
CA LEU A 182 5.02 3.07 0.52
C LEU A 182 4.20 4.32 0.22
N PHE A 183 4.36 5.40 1.00
CA PHE A 183 3.56 6.62 0.85
C PHE A 183 3.78 7.39 -0.46
N LYS A 184 4.90 7.11 -1.14
CA LYS A 184 5.12 7.60 -2.50
C LYS A 184 4.10 7.06 -3.50
N TYR A 185 3.55 5.87 -3.26
CA TYR A 185 2.67 5.17 -4.18
C TYR A 185 1.26 4.98 -3.62
N ILE A 186 1.12 4.83 -2.30
CA ILE A 186 -0.14 4.48 -1.64
C ILE A 186 -0.46 5.58 -0.62
N ALA A 187 -1.70 6.05 -0.55
CA ALA A 187 -2.09 7.03 0.46
C ALA A 187 -1.96 6.43 1.88
N PRO A 188 -1.56 7.20 2.92
CA PRO A 188 -1.35 6.66 4.26
C PRO A 188 -2.58 5.93 4.84
N GLU A 189 -3.78 6.43 4.58
CA GLU A 189 -5.08 5.83 4.96
C GLU A 189 -5.38 4.49 4.28
N GLN A 190 -4.72 4.19 3.16
CA GLN A 190 -4.85 2.92 2.42
C GLN A 190 -3.79 1.88 2.86
N VAL A 191 -2.75 2.31 3.59
CA VAL A 191 -1.68 1.42 4.07
C VAL A 191 -2.03 0.87 5.47
N PRO A 192 -1.94 -0.45 5.70
CA PRO A 192 -2.19 -1.05 7.01
C PRO A 192 -1.31 -0.47 8.12
N VAL A 193 -1.88 -0.36 9.33
CA VAL A 193 -1.18 0.17 10.51
C VAL A 193 0.15 -0.54 10.78
N GLN A 194 0.23 -1.85 10.57
CA GLN A 194 1.46 -2.63 10.75
C GLN A 194 2.62 -2.24 9.79
N PHE A 195 2.35 -1.47 8.72
CA PHE A 195 3.37 -0.95 7.81
C PHE A 195 3.54 0.57 7.88
N GLY A 196 2.95 1.19 8.90
CA GLY A 196 3.09 2.61 9.19
C GLY A 196 1.92 3.48 8.73
N GLY A 197 0.93 2.97 7.99
CA GLY A 197 -0.24 3.74 7.57
C GLY A 197 -1.34 3.86 8.62
N LEU A 198 -2.57 4.20 8.22
CA LEU A 198 -3.72 4.36 9.10
C LEU A 198 -4.86 3.36 8.83
N SER A 199 -4.75 2.50 7.81
CA SER A 199 -5.77 1.49 7.50
C SER A 199 -5.86 0.45 8.63
N LYS A 200 -7.05 0.29 9.20
CA LYS A 200 -7.40 -0.74 10.17
C LYS A 200 -8.62 -1.50 9.68
N ASP A 201 -8.71 -2.77 10.09
CA ASP A 201 -9.91 -3.56 9.87
C ASP A 201 -11.00 -3.07 10.83
N ASN A 202 -12.20 -2.77 10.32
CA ASN A 202 -13.37 -2.34 11.10
C ASN A 202 -13.18 -1.06 11.93
N ASP A 203 -12.59 -0.01 11.36
CA ASP A 203 -12.49 1.30 12.02
C ASP A 203 -13.84 2.05 11.97
N SER A 204 -14.44 2.30 13.13
CA SER A 204 -15.71 3.05 13.25
C SER A 204 -15.52 4.55 13.05
N ASP A 205 -14.31 5.05 13.31
CA ASP A 205 -14.03 6.47 13.36
C ASP A 205 -13.52 6.99 12.02
N PHE A 206 -12.79 6.19 11.25
CA PHE A 206 -12.27 6.63 9.96
C PHE A 206 -12.17 5.51 8.92
N GLY A 207 -12.71 5.76 7.74
CA GLY A 207 -12.56 4.92 6.57
C GLY A 207 -11.26 5.14 5.82
N THR A 208 -11.08 4.37 4.75
CA THR A 208 -9.96 4.52 3.80
C THR A 208 -10.19 5.66 2.80
N SER A 209 -11.38 6.28 2.81
CA SER A 209 -11.73 7.49 2.07
C SER A 209 -11.41 8.79 2.82
N ASP A 210 -11.15 8.72 4.13
CA ASP A 210 -10.83 9.90 4.93
C ASP A 210 -9.37 10.33 4.69
N PRO A 211 -9.14 11.52 4.10
CA PRO A 211 -7.82 11.91 3.65
C PRO A 211 -6.86 12.13 4.84
N THR A 212 -5.62 11.67 4.68
CA THR A 212 -4.57 11.87 5.69
C THR A 212 -3.62 12.98 5.30
N THR A 213 -3.35 13.88 6.24
CA THR A 213 -2.29 14.89 6.13
C THR A 213 -0.96 14.35 6.64
N GLU A 214 0.10 14.51 5.85
CA GLU A 214 1.47 14.20 6.25
C GLU A 214 2.21 15.46 6.70
N ILE A 215 2.73 15.46 7.93
CA ILE A 215 3.48 16.60 8.49
C ILE A 215 4.88 16.16 8.86
N THR A 216 5.89 16.97 8.53
CA THR A 216 7.27 16.73 8.97
C THR A 216 7.65 17.68 10.10
N VAL A 217 7.97 17.13 11.27
CA VAL A 217 8.46 17.90 12.42
C VAL A 217 9.98 17.87 12.44
N LYS A 218 10.59 19.05 12.54
CA LYS A 218 12.04 19.20 12.59
C LYS A 218 12.62 18.60 13.88
N PRO A 219 13.90 18.20 13.91
CA PRO A 219 14.58 17.82 15.14
C PRO A 219 14.45 18.89 16.22
N SER A 220 14.39 18.47 17.49
CA SER A 220 14.39 19.36 18.66
C SER A 220 13.40 20.52 18.56
N SER A 221 12.18 20.24 18.08
CA SER A 221 11.15 21.27 17.87
C SER A 221 9.76 20.74 18.20
N LYS A 222 8.87 21.66 18.60
CA LYS A 222 7.44 21.40 18.76
C LYS A 222 6.68 21.82 17.51
N HIS A 223 5.64 21.08 17.17
CA HIS A 223 4.71 21.44 16.11
C HIS A 223 3.29 21.24 16.62
N SER A 224 2.43 22.23 16.36
CA SER A 224 1.05 22.22 16.81
C SER A 224 0.12 22.26 15.61
N ILE A 225 -0.84 21.33 15.60
CA ILE A 225 -1.90 21.24 14.60
C ILE A 225 -3.12 21.95 15.17
N GLU A 226 -3.63 22.94 14.44
CA GLU A 226 -4.80 23.73 14.84
C GLU A 226 -6.05 23.24 14.10
N ILE A 227 -7.07 22.89 14.86
CA ILE A 227 -8.36 22.42 14.35
C ILE A 227 -9.43 23.41 14.81
N PRO A 228 -9.90 24.33 13.95
CA PRO A 228 -10.96 25.24 14.32
C PRO A 228 -12.27 24.47 14.53
N VAL A 229 -13.01 24.82 15.57
CA VAL A 229 -14.32 24.23 15.91
C VAL A 229 -15.30 25.35 16.24
N SER A 230 -16.26 25.59 15.36
CA SER A 230 -17.26 26.66 15.53
C SER A 230 -18.66 26.14 15.91
N GLU A 231 -18.94 24.88 15.62
CA GLU A 231 -20.27 24.29 15.78
C GLU A 231 -20.42 23.63 17.14
N VAL A 232 -21.21 24.27 18.01
CA VAL A 232 -21.52 23.76 19.34
C VAL A 232 -22.43 22.52 19.24
N GLY A 233 -22.15 21.51 20.06
CA GLY A 233 -22.89 20.25 20.08
C GLY A 233 -22.28 19.16 19.17
N SER A 234 -21.43 19.53 18.21
CA SER A 234 -20.73 18.58 17.36
C SER A 234 -19.62 17.83 18.11
N LEU A 235 -19.31 16.62 17.65
CA LEU A 235 -18.20 15.80 18.14
C LEU A 235 -17.04 15.88 17.16
N LEU A 236 -15.92 16.46 17.59
CA LEU A 236 -14.67 16.40 16.85
C LEU A 236 -14.00 15.05 17.15
N THR A 237 -13.61 14.32 16.10
CA THR A 237 -12.79 13.10 16.20
C THR A 237 -11.51 13.26 15.38
N TRP A 238 -10.37 12.86 15.93
CA TRP A 238 -9.08 12.91 15.25
C TRP A 238 -8.27 11.63 15.45
N GLU A 239 -7.39 11.37 14.50
CA GLU A 239 -6.36 10.35 14.59
C GLU A 239 -5.00 10.98 14.25
N LEU A 240 -4.05 10.79 15.16
CA LEU A 240 -2.67 11.24 14.99
C LEU A 240 -1.73 10.07 15.23
N ARG A 241 -0.81 9.85 14.28
CA ARG A 241 0.24 8.85 14.39
C ARG A 241 1.60 9.47 14.10
N VAL A 242 2.56 9.27 15.00
CA VAL A 242 3.96 9.64 14.74
C VAL A 242 4.73 8.41 14.26
N LEU A 243 5.45 8.54 13.15
CA LEU A 243 6.24 7.45 12.59
C LEU A 243 7.60 7.31 13.26
N GLY A 244 7.94 6.07 13.59
CA GLY A 244 9.24 5.69 14.15
C GLY A 244 9.39 6.14 15.60
N TRP A 245 8.57 5.58 16.50
CA TRP A 245 8.52 5.63 17.97
C TRP A 245 7.22 6.25 18.52
N ASP A 246 6.75 5.73 19.66
CA ASP A 246 5.60 6.26 20.40
C ASP A 246 5.96 7.63 20.97
N VAL A 247 5.39 8.68 20.40
CA VAL A 247 5.48 10.03 20.93
C VAL A 247 4.15 10.35 21.61
N THR A 248 4.23 10.82 22.85
CA THR A 248 3.09 11.44 23.54
C THR A 248 2.84 12.80 22.92
N TYR A 249 1.67 12.98 22.30
CA TYR A 249 1.18 14.29 21.91
C TYR A 249 0.17 14.78 22.95
N GLY A 250 0.17 16.09 23.21
CA GLY A 250 -0.83 16.76 24.05
C GLY A 250 -1.96 17.29 23.19
N GLY A 251 -3.19 17.25 23.72
CA GLY A 251 -4.34 17.91 23.12
C GLY A 251 -4.87 18.97 24.07
N GLU A 252 -5.09 20.18 23.56
CA GLU A 252 -5.62 21.31 24.33
C GLU A 252 -6.77 21.94 23.54
N PHE A 253 -7.84 22.33 24.21
CA PHE A 253 -8.90 23.14 23.62
C PHE A 253 -8.76 24.57 24.10
N VAL A 254 -8.69 25.50 23.15
CA VAL A 254 -8.58 26.94 23.38
C VAL A 254 -9.90 27.59 22.92
N PRO A 255 -10.75 28.04 23.84
CA PRO A 255 -11.98 28.74 23.50
C PRO A 255 -11.70 30.07 22.78
N SER A 256 -12.68 30.58 22.03
CA SER A 256 -12.55 31.89 21.35
C SER A 256 -12.78 33.08 22.28
N ALA A 257 -13.41 32.86 23.44
CA ALA A 257 -13.68 33.91 24.41
C ALA A 257 -12.39 34.30 25.16
N GLU A 258 -12.13 35.61 25.28
CA GLU A 258 -10.87 36.15 25.84
C GLU A 258 -10.64 35.78 27.32
N ASP A 259 -11.71 35.54 28.09
CA ASP A 259 -11.67 35.22 29.52
C ASP A 259 -11.78 33.71 29.84
N ALA A 260 -11.81 32.84 28.83
CA ALA A 260 -12.06 31.42 29.01
C ALA A 260 -10.76 30.61 29.18
N TYR A 261 -10.81 29.57 30.02
CA TYR A 261 -9.64 28.75 30.35
C TYR A 261 -9.36 27.68 29.28
N THR A 262 -8.08 27.45 28.98
CA THR A 262 -7.65 26.35 28.12
C THR A 262 -7.91 25.01 28.80
N VAL A 263 -8.56 24.08 28.10
CA VAL A 263 -8.91 22.75 28.61
C VAL A 263 -7.92 21.71 28.09
N ILE A 264 -7.24 21.00 28.99
CA ILE A 264 -6.36 19.88 28.62
C ILE A 264 -7.22 18.65 28.33
N ILE A 265 -7.08 18.09 27.13
CA ILE A 265 -7.84 16.93 26.67
C ILE A 265 -7.11 15.64 27.11
N GLN A 266 -7.62 14.97 28.14
CA GLN A 266 -7.03 13.74 28.70
C GLN A 266 -7.53 12.44 28.01
N LYS A 267 -7.41 12.33 26.67
CA LYS A 267 -7.74 11.15 25.81
C LYS A 267 -9.19 10.57 25.90
N PRO A 268 -9.68 9.84 24.86
CA PRO A 268 -9.04 9.54 23.59
C PRO A 268 -9.80 10.11 22.38
N ARG A 269 -9.05 10.75 21.47
CA ARG A 269 -9.40 10.95 20.04
C ARG A 269 -10.67 11.71 19.72
N ASN A 270 -11.49 12.08 20.68
CA ASN A 270 -12.67 12.88 20.44
C ASN A 270 -12.86 13.95 21.52
N PHE A 271 -13.57 15.01 21.13
CA PHE A 271 -13.87 16.13 21.99
C PHE A 271 -15.24 16.68 21.61
N LYS A 272 -16.17 16.72 22.57
CA LYS A 272 -17.48 17.32 22.37
C LYS A 272 -17.33 18.84 22.45
N ILE A 273 -17.77 19.53 21.40
CA ILE A 273 -17.60 20.99 21.29
C ILE A 273 -18.68 21.65 22.14
N GLY A 274 -18.28 22.18 23.30
CA GLY A 274 -19.17 22.93 24.20
C GLY A 274 -19.30 24.41 23.84
N GLU A 275 -18.29 24.97 23.18
CA GLU A 275 -18.24 26.37 22.75
C GLU A 275 -17.31 26.54 21.54
N PRO A 276 -17.42 27.64 20.77
CA PRO A 276 -16.52 27.91 19.64
C PRO A 276 -15.08 28.14 20.09
N GLY A 277 -14.12 27.55 19.39
CA GLY A 277 -12.69 27.64 19.71
C GLY A 277 -11.83 26.88 18.71
N LYS A 278 -10.68 26.41 19.20
CA LYS A 278 -9.79 25.53 18.44
C LYS A 278 -9.21 24.43 19.31
N VAL A 279 -9.07 23.24 18.73
CA VAL A 279 -8.29 22.16 19.33
C VAL A 279 -6.87 22.22 18.80
N LEU A 280 -5.91 22.26 19.72
CA LEU A 280 -4.48 22.29 19.46
C LEU A 280 -3.89 20.92 19.79
N LEU A 281 -3.38 20.22 18.79
CA LEU A 281 -2.64 18.98 18.98
C LEU A 281 -1.14 19.27 18.87
N THR A 282 -0.44 19.26 20.00
CA THR A 282 0.99 19.59 20.05
C THR A 282 1.84 18.32 20.13
N VAL A 283 2.73 18.18 19.15
CA VAL A 283 3.73 17.11 19.09
C VAL A 283 5.10 17.69 19.40
N ASP A 284 5.76 17.14 20.42
CA ASP A 284 7.13 17.48 20.78
C ASP A 284 8.10 16.47 20.18
N ASN A 285 8.95 16.92 19.25
CA ASN A 285 10.05 16.11 18.74
C ASN A 285 11.35 16.47 19.48
N ALA A 286 11.55 15.86 20.65
CA ALA A 286 12.79 15.96 21.42
C ALA A 286 14.00 15.25 20.75
N SER A 287 13.79 14.52 19.65
CA SER A 287 14.86 13.74 19.01
C SER A 287 15.70 14.55 18.03
N SER A 288 16.93 14.08 17.79
CA SER A 288 17.86 14.65 16.79
C SER A 288 17.51 14.34 15.33
N ARG A 289 16.44 13.56 15.09
CA ARG A 289 15.98 13.21 13.74
C ARG A 289 14.61 13.84 13.48
N LYS A 290 14.36 14.21 12.22
CA LYS A 290 13.02 14.63 11.81
C LYS A 290 12.02 13.49 12.02
N LYS A 291 10.78 13.84 12.37
CA LYS A 291 9.67 12.90 12.52
C LYS A 291 8.61 13.20 11.48
N LYS A 292 7.92 12.16 11.02
CA LYS A 292 6.74 12.29 10.17
C LYS A 292 5.51 11.97 11.00
N ILE A 293 4.50 12.82 10.89
CA ILE A 293 3.20 12.65 11.51
C ILE A 293 2.18 12.39 10.41
N LEU A 294 1.27 11.46 10.67
CA LEU A 294 0.05 11.24 9.93
C LEU A 294 -1.11 11.75 10.77
N TYR A 295 -1.94 12.60 10.18
CA TYR A 295 -3.03 13.27 10.89
C TYR A 295 -4.29 13.29 10.03
N ARG A 296 -5.43 12.95 10.63
CA ARG A 296 -6.76 13.14 10.04
C ARG A 296 -7.76 13.51 11.13
N SER A 297 -8.79 14.27 10.76
CA SER A 297 -9.87 14.67 11.65
C SER A 297 -11.18 14.79 10.91
N LYS A 298 -12.27 14.56 11.61
CA LYS A 298 -13.63 14.80 11.13
C LYS A 298 -14.48 15.39 12.24
N ILE A 299 -15.47 16.18 11.86
CA ILE A 299 -16.49 16.67 12.76
C ILE A 299 -17.78 15.96 12.39
N SER A 300 -18.44 15.34 13.36
CA SER A 300 -19.74 14.69 13.19
C SER A 300 -20.75 15.35 14.12
N HIS A 301 -21.95 15.61 13.61
CA HIS A 301 -23.06 16.03 14.45
C HIS A 301 -23.51 14.84 15.30
N SER A 302 -23.64 15.03 16.62
CA SER A 302 -24.35 14.03 17.43
C SER A 302 -25.83 14.12 17.08
N SER A 303 -26.38 13.11 16.42
CA SER A 303 -27.82 12.90 16.42
C SER A 303 -28.23 12.60 17.87
N ASP A 304 -29.00 13.51 18.47
CA ASP A 304 -29.73 13.27 19.71
C ASP A 304 -30.75 12.13 19.55
#